data_AF-A0A0V0ZA48-F1
#
_entry.id   AF-A0A0V0ZA48-F1
#
_cell.length_a   1.000
_cell.length_b   1.000
_cell.length_c   1.000
_cell.angle_alpha   90.00
_cell.angle_beta   90.00
_cell.angle_gamma   90.00
#
_symmetry.space_group_name_H-M   'P 1'
#
loop_
_entity.id
_entity.type
_entity.pdbx_description
1 polymer ?
#
loop_
_entity_poly.entity_id
_entity_poly.type
_entity_poly.pdbx_seq_one_letter_code
_entity_poly.pdbx_strand_id
1 'polypeptide(L)'
;MVLSNMHNDNQVCDGKGSKPDIILHYNNTKGGVDNLDEMTSTYSCQRMTARWPLVIFYNIIDVSAYNAYVLWTEKHPAWNVGRLHKRRLFLEELGKALVQPEMMRRKTLPRTAAGKSAVESLRKDAEQPSTSGITDTDTCGKKRARCQLCVSSDNKTGVRCKKCQKYICKDHTQSYCNLCAEEI
;
A
#
# COMPACT_ATOMS: atom_id res chain seq x y z
N MET A 1 2.21 -5.92 44.84
CA MET A 1 0.90 -6.33 45.37
C MET A 1 -0.10 -6.24 44.23
N VAL A 2 -0.89 -7.29 43.95
CA VAL A 2 -1.90 -7.31 42.88
C VAL A 2 -3.27 -7.51 43.53
N LEU A 3 -4.28 -6.78 43.08
CA LEU A 3 -5.66 -6.86 43.56
C LEU A 3 -6.56 -7.31 42.40
N SER A 4 -7.50 -8.21 42.65
CA SER A 4 -8.48 -8.65 41.64
C SER A 4 -9.84 -8.84 42.28
N ASN A 5 -10.89 -8.46 41.56
CA ASN A 5 -12.28 -8.74 41.91
C ASN A 5 -12.85 -9.97 41.15
N MET A 6 -12.01 -10.63 40.33
CA MET A 6 -12.36 -11.83 39.55
C MET A 6 -11.79 -13.12 40.15
N HIS A 7 -10.64 -13.02 40.84
CA HIS A 7 -9.98 -14.15 41.48
C HIS A 7 -10.31 -14.11 42.98
N ASN A 8 -11.29 -14.91 43.41
CA ASN A 8 -11.77 -14.96 44.80
C ASN A 8 -11.09 -16.08 45.62
N ASP A 9 -10.23 -16.85 44.97
CA ASP A 9 -9.53 -17.99 45.51
C ASP A 9 -8.02 -17.82 45.41
N ASN A 10 -7.31 -18.54 46.28
CA ASN A 10 -5.85 -18.53 46.32
C ASN A 10 -5.28 -19.60 45.38
N GLN A 11 -5.89 -19.81 44.21
CA GLN A 11 -5.42 -20.82 43.26
C GLN A 11 -4.01 -20.49 42.76
N VAL A 12 -3.20 -21.54 42.66
CA VAL A 12 -1.79 -21.49 42.30
C VAL A 12 -1.58 -22.48 41.17
N CYS A 13 -0.82 -22.07 40.15
CA CYS A 13 -0.57 -22.93 39.01
C CYS A 13 0.32 -24.10 39.40
N ASP A 14 0.02 -25.30 38.89
CA ASP A 14 0.80 -26.55 39.08
C ASP A 14 2.18 -26.56 38.36
N GLY A 15 2.61 -25.40 37.84
CA GLY A 15 3.87 -25.24 37.10
C GLY A 15 5.08 -24.91 37.98
N LYS A 16 6.27 -24.97 37.37
CA LYS A 16 7.55 -24.61 38.00
C LYS A 16 7.50 -23.16 38.50
N GLY A 17 7.41 -22.99 39.81
CA GLY A 17 7.43 -21.69 40.50
C GLY A 17 6.15 -21.30 41.23
N SER A 18 5.10 -22.14 41.22
CA SER A 18 3.89 -22.01 42.07
C SER A 18 3.43 -20.57 42.20
N LYS A 19 3.22 -19.91 41.05
CA LYS A 19 2.77 -18.52 41.01
C LYS A 19 1.24 -18.50 41.20
N PRO A 20 0.69 -17.57 41.99
CA PRO A 20 -0.75 -17.36 42.05
C PRO A 20 -1.34 -17.04 40.67
N ASP A 21 -2.52 -17.58 40.36
CA ASP A 21 -3.19 -17.39 39.06
C ASP A 21 -3.43 -15.91 38.75
N ILE A 22 -3.78 -15.12 39.78
CA ILE A 22 -3.91 -13.67 39.70
C ILE A 22 -2.66 -12.99 39.11
N ILE A 23 -1.46 -13.47 39.44
CA ILE A 23 -0.20 -12.92 38.93
C ILE A 23 0.00 -13.31 37.47
N LEU A 24 -0.33 -14.55 37.08
CA LEU A 24 -0.25 -14.97 35.68
C LEU A 24 -1.23 -14.21 34.80
N HIS A 25 -2.48 -14.09 35.24
CA HIS A 25 -3.50 -13.35 34.51
C HIS A 25 -3.08 -11.89 34.31
N TYR A 26 -2.63 -11.23 35.38
CA TYR A 26 -2.09 -9.86 35.30
C TYR A 26 -0.93 -9.75 34.30
N ASN A 27 0.04 -10.66 34.36
CA ASN A 27 1.19 -10.62 33.46
C ASN A 27 0.82 -10.84 31.99
N ASN A 28 -0.19 -11.65 31.71
CA ASN A 28 -0.69 -11.87 30.36
C ASN A 28 -1.42 -10.65 29.80
N THR A 29 -2.14 -9.89 30.63
CA THR A 29 -2.97 -8.76 30.16
C THR A 29 -2.29 -7.40 30.28
N LYS A 30 -1.30 -7.23 31.16
CA LYS A 30 -0.67 -5.92 31.44
C LYS A 30 0.00 -5.28 30.22
N GLY A 31 0.41 -6.08 29.24
CA GLY A 31 1.18 -5.61 28.09
C GLY A 31 0.37 -4.85 27.04
N GLY A 32 -0.96 -4.79 27.12
CA GLY A 32 -1.78 -4.19 26.05
C GLY A 32 -1.40 -2.75 25.72
N VAL A 33 -1.24 -1.90 26.75
CA VAL A 33 -0.89 -0.48 26.58
C VAL A 33 0.58 -0.32 26.18
N ASP A 34 1.49 -1.05 26.85
CA ASP A 34 2.93 -0.98 26.56
C ASP A 34 3.23 -1.39 25.11
N ASN A 35 2.58 -2.44 24.60
CA ASN A 35 2.72 -2.87 23.21
C ASN A 35 2.20 -1.80 22.23
N LEU A 36 1.10 -1.11 22.56
CA LEU A 36 0.59 -0.02 21.73
C LEU A 36 1.59 1.17 21.71
N ASP A 37 2.16 1.52 22.86
CA ASP A 37 3.15 2.59 22.98
C ASP A 37 4.43 2.26 22.18
N GLU A 38 4.95 1.05 22.32
CA GLU A 38 6.09 0.56 21.53
C GLU A 38 5.79 0.57 20.02
N MET A 39 4.59 0.13 19.63
CA MET A 39 4.19 0.17 18.25
C MET A 39 4.11 1.62 17.75
N THR A 40 3.36 2.49 18.40
CA THR A 40 3.18 3.88 17.95
C THR A 40 4.51 4.65 17.88
N SER A 41 5.43 4.43 18.82
CA SER A 41 6.76 5.05 18.81
C SER A 41 7.63 4.61 17.62
N THR A 42 7.53 3.35 17.17
CA THR A 42 8.32 2.82 16.03
C THR A 42 8.04 3.55 14.71
N TYR A 43 6.80 4.02 14.50
CA TYR A 43 6.37 4.73 13.28
C TYR A 43 5.63 6.02 13.62
N SER A 44 6.25 6.86 14.45
CA SER A 44 5.65 8.12 14.88
C SER A 44 5.85 9.24 13.85
N CYS A 45 4.81 10.07 13.67
CA CYS A 45 4.90 11.32 12.90
C CYS A 45 5.30 12.54 13.76
N GLN A 46 5.64 12.33 15.04
CA GLN A 46 5.99 13.40 15.95
C GLN A 46 7.22 14.19 15.48
N ARG A 47 7.18 15.50 15.72
CA ARG A 47 8.28 16.42 15.47
C ARG A 47 8.59 17.21 16.71
N MET A 48 9.87 17.58 16.86
CA MET A 48 10.30 18.48 17.92
C MET A 48 9.50 19.78 17.84
N THR A 49 8.82 20.13 18.92
CA THR A 49 7.93 21.28 19.01
C THR A 49 7.89 21.83 20.43
N ALA A 50 7.81 23.15 20.56
CA ALA A 50 7.60 23.83 21.85
C ALA A 50 6.11 24.01 22.20
N ARG A 51 5.19 23.51 21.36
CA ARG A 51 3.75 23.69 21.51
C ARG A 51 3.09 22.39 21.97
N TRP A 52 2.74 22.29 23.26
CA TRP A 52 2.12 21.09 23.84
C TRP A 52 0.86 20.59 23.10
N PRO A 53 -0.03 21.43 22.52
CA PRO A 53 -1.20 20.90 21.82
C PRO A 53 -0.83 20.09 20.58
N LEU A 54 0.30 20.41 19.94
CA LEU A 54 0.79 19.64 18.79
C LEU A 54 1.26 18.25 19.20
N VAL A 55 1.80 18.07 20.41
CA VAL A 55 2.19 16.76 20.93
C VAL A 55 0.95 15.86 21.04
N ILE A 56 -0.15 16.39 21.58
CA ILE A 56 -1.42 15.65 21.66
C ILE A 56 -1.93 15.33 20.26
N PHE A 57 -1.90 16.30 19.35
CA PHE A 57 -2.34 16.09 17.97
C PHE A 57 -1.54 14.97 17.27
N TYR A 58 -0.21 14.93 17.45
CA TYR A 58 0.60 13.85 16.90
C TYR A 58 0.26 12.49 17.52
N ASN A 59 0.04 12.43 18.83
CA ASN A 59 -0.41 11.20 19.50
C ASN A 59 -1.76 10.71 18.93
N ILE A 60 -2.70 11.62 18.69
CA ILE A 60 -4.00 11.28 18.08
C ILE A 60 -3.79 10.67 16.70
N ILE A 61 -2.90 11.23 15.87
CA ILE A 61 -2.60 10.69 14.53
C ILE A 61 -2.00 9.28 14.64
N ASP A 62 -0.97 9.11 15.46
CA ASP A 62 -0.23 7.84 15.56
C ASP A 62 -1.15 6.70 16.07
N VAL A 63 -1.95 6.96 17.11
CA VAL A 63 -2.91 5.99 17.65
C VAL A 63 -4.03 5.71 16.65
N SER A 64 -4.57 6.72 15.98
CA SER A 64 -5.63 6.54 14.99
C SER A 64 -5.16 5.72 13.79
N ALA A 65 -3.94 5.96 13.30
CA ALA A 65 -3.36 5.21 12.20
C ALA A 65 -3.12 3.73 12.58
N TYR A 66 -2.67 3.47 13.81
CA TYR A 66 -2.53 2.10 14.31
C TYR A 66 -3.89 1.38 14.44
N ASN A 67 -4.91 2.05 15.00
CA ASN A 67 -6.24 1.47 15.12
C ASN A 67 -6.85 1.17 13.73
N ALA A 68 -6.67 2.08 12.77
CA ALA A 68 -7.09 1.86 11.39
C ALA A 68 -6.38 0.66 10.75
N TYR A 69 -5.08 0.48 11.03
CA TYR A 69 -4.32 -0.68 10.58
C TYR A 69 -4.90 -1.99 11.13
N VAL A 70 -5.15 -2.06 12.44
CA VAL A 70 -5.73 -3.26 13.09
C VAL A 70 -7.07 -3.62 12.45
N LEU A 71 -7.97 -2.63 12.33
CA LEU A 71 -9.28 -2.83 11.70
C LEU A 71 -9.17 -3.26 10.23
N TRP A 72 -8.22 -2.70 9.49
CA TRP A 72 -7.99 -3.06 8.10
C TRP A 72 -7.53 -4.50 7.93
N THR A 73 -6.55 -4.93 8.75
CA THR A 73 -6.03 -6.31 8.69
C THR A 73 -7.06 -7.34 9.12
N GLU A 74 -7.94 -6.97 10.05
CA GLU A 74 -9.03 -7.85 10.49
C GLU A 74 -10.08 -8.04 9.38
N LYS A 75 -10.45 -6.95 8.69
CA LYS A 75 -11.41 -7.01 7.58
C LYS A 75 -10.81 -7.63 6.31
N HIS A 76 -9.50 -7.55 6.12
CA HIS A 76 -8.82 -8.00 4.90
C HIS A 76 -7.66 -8.96 5.23
N PRO A 77 -7.93 -10.18 5.71
CA PRO A 77 -6.88 -11.12 6.11
C PRO A 77 -5.98 -11.54 4.94
N ALA A 78 -6.49 -11.50 3.71
CA ALA A 78 -5.76 -11.79 2.48
C ALA A 78 -4.84 -10.63 2.02
N TRP A 79 -4.91 -9.45 2.64
CA TRP A 79 -4.09 -8.30 2.26
C TRP A 79 -2.64 -8.49 2.71
N ASN A 80 -1.72 -8.44 1.75
CA ASN A 80 -0.27 -8.57 1.96
C ASN A 80 0.17 -9.82 2.76
N VAL A 81 -0.50 -10.96 2.56
CA VAL A 81 -0.15 -12.24 3.21
C VAL A 81 1.33 -12.59 2.95
N GLY A 82 2.01 -13.10 3.98
CA GLY A 82 3.43 -13.47 3.91
C GLY A 82 4.42 -12.29 3.99
N ARG A 83 3.94 -11.04 3.98
CA ARG A 83 4.82 -9.87 4.21
C ARG A 83 5.04 -9.66 5.71
N LEU A 84 6.30 -9.43 6.10
CA LEU A 84 6.66 -9.12 7.49
C LEU A 84 6.45 -7.63 7.85
N HIS A 85 6.44 -6.73 6.87
CA HIS A 85 6.40 -5.28 7.07
C HIS A 85 5.03 -4.66 6.71
N LYS A 86 3.93 -5.37 7.00
CA LYS A 86 2.55 -4.96 6.66
C LYS A 86 2.18 -3.57 7.16
N ARG A 87 2.56 -3.24 8.39
CA ARG A 87 2.25 -1.92 8.97
C ARG A 87 2.91 -0.77 8.20
N ARG A 88 4.15 -0.95 7.76
CA ARG A 88 4.83 0.06 6.93
C ARG A 88 4.10 0.27 5.61
N LEU A 89 3.70 -0.82 4.95
CA LEU A 89 2.93 -0.76 3.71
C LEU A 89 1.60 -0.04 3.91
N PHE A 90 0.90 -0.36 5.01
CA PHE A 90 -0.37 0.29 5.34
C PHE A 90 -0.21 1.79 5.52
N LEU A 91 0.79 2.23 6.29
CA LEU A 91 1.04 3.67 6.52
C LEU A 91 1.45 4.39 5.23
N GLU A 92 2.19 3.73 4.34
CA GLU A 92 2.54 4.28 3.03
C GLU A 92 1.31 4.44 2.13
N GLU A 93 0.47 3.41 2.05
CA GLU A 93 -0.79 3.45 1.30
C GLU A 93 -1.76 4.50 1.87
N LEU A 94 -1.90 4.57 3.20
CA LEU A 94 -2.71 5.56 3.89
C LEU A 94 -2.23 6.98 3.59
N GLY A 95 -0.92 7.23 3.71
CA GLY A 95 -0.33 8.54 3.42
C GLY A 95 -0.57 8.98 1.98
N LYS A 96 -0.41 8.07 1.01
CA LYS A 96 -0.70 8.34 -0.40
C LYS A 96 -2.18 8.66 -0.60
N ALA A 97 -3.08 7.85 -0.04
CA ALA A 97 -4.53 8.02 -0.17
C ALA A 97 -5.02 9.35 0.39
N LEU A 98 -4.47 9.81 1.53
CA LEU A 98 -4.83 11.09 2.15
C LEU A 98 -4.34 12.29 1.34
N VAL A 99 -3.14 12.19 0.75
CA VAL A 99 -2.49 13.31 0.07
C VAL A 99 -2.92 13.42 -1.40
N GLN A 100 -3.26 12.32 -2.05
CA GLN A 100 -3.67 12.28 -3.46
C GLN A 100 -4.77 13.29 -3.85
N PRO A 101 -5.94 13.37 -3.16
CA PRO A 101 -6.97 14.33 -3.54
C PRO A 101 -6.49 15.78 -3.43
N GLU A 102 -5.69 16.10 -2.41
CA GLU A 102 -5.14 17.44 -2.21
C GLU A 102 -4.06 17.78 -3.27
N MET A 103 -3.27 16.81 -3.70
CA MET A 103 -2.34 16.98 -4.82
C MET A 103 -3.08 17.24 -6.13
N MET A 104 -4.20 16.57 -6.36
CA MET A 104 -5.03 16.78 -7.56
C MET A 104 -5.65 18.17 -7.58
N ARG A 105 -6.20 18.63 -6.44
CA ARG A 105 -6.81 19.97 -6.30
C ARG A 105 -5.81 21.13 -6.42
N ARG A 106 -4.52 20.86 -6.27
CA ARG A 106 -3.49 21.89 -6.21
C ARG A 106 -3.27 22.59 -7.56
N LYS A 107 -3.77 23.81 -7.74
CA LYS A 107 -3.60 24.56 -9.01
C LYS A 107 -2.13 24.86 -9.36
N THR A 108 -1.31 25.15 -8.36
CA THR A 108 0.09 25.55 -8.55
C THR A 108 1.05 24.39 -8.32
N LEU A 109 1.89 24.11 -9.31
CA LEU A 109 2.91 23.07 -9.19
C LEU A 109 3.95 23.44 -8.11
N PRO A 110 4.48 22.45 -7.38
CA PRO A 110 5.58 22.67 -6.44
C PRO A 110 6.77 23.36 -7.11
N ARG A 111 7.58 24.12 -6.36
CA ARG A 111 8.75 24.82 -6.96
C ARG A 111 9.87 23.85 -7.34
N THR A 112 10.04 22.78 -6.55
CA THR A 112 11.05 21.74 -6.73
C THR A 112 10.72 20.82 -7.91
N ALA A 113 11.71 20.49 -8.74
CA ALA A 113 11.54 19.59 -9.88
C ALA A 113 10.92 18.22 -9.50
N ALA A 114 11.37 17.63 -8.38
CA ALA A 114 10.82 16.37 -7.86
C ALA A 114 9.32 16.48 -7.52
N GLY A 115 8.93 17.55 -6.82
CA GLY A 115 7.52 17.81 -6.50
C GLY A 115 6.66 18.08 -7.74
N LYS A 116 7.20 18.80 -8.75
CA LYS A 116 6.51 18.99 -10.03
C LYS A 116 6.23 17.66 -10.71
N SER A 117 7.27 16.83 -10.85
CA SER A 117 7.17 15.52 -11.47
C SER A 117 6.15 14.62 -10.75
N ALA A 118 6.18 14.59 -9.42
CA ALA A 118 5.25 13.79 -8.63
C ALA A 118 3.77 14.20 -8.84
N VAL A 119 3.47 15.50 -8.85
CA VAL A 119 2.10 15.99 -9.10
C VAL A 119 1.67 15.69 -10.53
N GLU A 120 2.57 15.86 -11.49
CA GLU A 120 2.28 15.63 -12.91
C GLU A 120 2.01 14.16 -13.22
N SER A 121 2.80 13.24 -12.65
CA SER A 121 2.58 11.80 -12.80
C SER A 121 1.24 11.38 -12.21
N LEU A 122 0.88 11.85 -11.02
CA LEU A 122 -0.40 11.53 -10.39
C LEU A 122 -1.61 12.02 -11.20
N ARG A 123 -1.48 13.17 -11.89
CA ARG A 123 -2.53 13.66 -12.79
C ARG A 123 -2.70 12.80 -14.02
N LYS A 124 -1.58 12.41 -14.65
CA LYS A 124 -1.58 11.53 -15.81
C LYS A 124 -2.15 10.15 -15.48
N ASP A 125 -1.85 9.61 -14.30
CA ASP A 125 -2.40 8.35 -13.83
C ASP A 125 -3.92 8.44 -13.60
N ALA A 126 -4.43 9.61 -13.21
CA ALA A 126 -5.87 9.85 -13.03
C ALA A 126 -6.62 10.12 -14.35
N GLU A 127 -5.93 10.63 -15.37
CA GLU A 127 -6.49 10.88 -16.71
C GLU A 127 -6.51 9.63 -17.60
N GLN A 128 -5.79 8.57 -17.24
CA GLN A 128 -6.01 7.26 -17.86
C GLN A 128 -7.31 6.66 -17.33
N PRO A 129 -8.31 6.37 -18.19
CA PRO A 129 -9.51 5.68 -17.75
C PRO A 129 -9.10 4.36 -17.14
N SER A 130 -9.49 4.15 -15.89
CA SER A 130 -9.39 2.88 -15.19
C SER A 130 -10.19 1.85 -15.98
N THR A 131 -9.59 1.23 -16.97
CA THR A 131 -10.06 -0.05 -17.52
C THR A 131 -9.63 -1.12 -16.52
N SER A 132 -10.11 -0.99 -15.29
CA SER A 132 -10.07 -2.04 -14.28
C SER A 132 -11.24 -2.97 -14.57
N GLY A 133 -11.22 -3.55 -15.76
CA GLY A 133 -11.91 -4.82 -15.98
C GLY A 133 -11.14 -5.85 -15.18
N ILE A 134 -11.83 -6.49 -14.24
CA ILE A 134 -11.40 -7.71 -13.58
C ILE A 134 -10.80 -8.63 -14.66
N THR A 135 -9.50 -8.87 -14.61
CA THR A 135 -8.94 -10.07 -15.20
C THR A 135 -8.09 -10.73 -14.15
N ASP A 136 -8.57 -11.90 -13.75
CA ASP A 136 -7.88 -12.91 -12.99
C ASP A 136 -6.39 -12.97 -13.32
N THR A 137 -5.64 -13.19 -12.25
CA THR A 137 -4.33 -13.80 -12.28
C THR A 137 -4.35 -14.99 -13.23
N ASP A 138 -3.61 -14.90 -14.35
CA ASP A 138 -3.09 -16.10 -14.97
C ASP A 138 -1.78 -15.85 -15.71
N THR A 139 -0.80 -16.62 -15.27
CA THR A 139 0.53 -16.76 -15.84
C THR A 139 0.39 -17.33 -17.26
N CYS A 140 0.54 -16.52 -18.32
CA CYS A 140 0.64 -17.06 -19.67
C CYS A 140 1.36 -16.10 -20.62
N GLY A 141 2.26 -16.65 -21.43
CA GLY A 141 3.18 -15.91 -22.31
C GLY A 141 2.49 -14.86 -23.19
N LYS A 142 3.26 -13.81 -23.54
CA LYS A 142 2.86 -12.71 -24.45
C LYS A 142 2.04 -13.28 -25.62
N LYS A 143 0.72 -13.08 -25.60
CA LYS A 143 -0.20 -13.59 -26.64
C LYS A 143 0.24 -13.04 -28.00
N ARG A 144 0.72 -13.93 -28.88
CA ARG A 144 1.12 -13.62 -30.28
C ARG A 144 -0.05 -13.98 -31.20
N ALA A 145 -0.39 -13.09 -32.13
CA ALA A 145 -1.42 -13.32 -33.14
C ALA A 145 -0.85 -13.21 -34.55
N ARG A 146 -1.56 -13.74 -35.55
CA ARG A 146 -1.15 -13.68 -36.96
C ARG A 146 -1.15 -12.25 -37.46
N CYS A 147 -0.15 -11.88 -38.25
CA CYS A 147 -0.10 -10.60 -38.93
C CYS A 147 -1.30 -10.45 -39.89
N GLN A 148 -2.06 -9.37 -39.75
CA GLN A 148 -3.27 -9.11 -40.54
C GLN A 148 -3.00 -8.61 -41.96
N LEU A 149 -1.73 -8.32 -42.29
CA LEU A 149 -1.29 -7.92 -43.63
C LEU A 149 -0.66 -9.08 -44.41
N CYS A 150 -0.39 -10.22 -43.75
CA CYS A 150 0.14 -11.42 -44.40
C CYS A 150 -1.00 -12.27 -44.99
N VAL A 151 -1.12 -12.28 -46.32
CA VAL A 151 -2.14 -13.07 -47.04
C VAL A 151 -1.86 -14.57 -46.95
N SER A 152 -0.62 -15.00 -47.20
CA SER A 152 -0.26 -16.43 -47.28
C SER A 152 0.61 -16.94 -46.13
N SER A 153 1.36 -16.07 -45.44
CA SER A 153 2.25 -16.48 -44.34
C SER A 153 1.57 -16.39 -42.97
N ASP A 154 1.76 -17.42 -42.13
CA ASP A 154 1.31 -17.44 -40.73
C ASP A 154 2.35 -16.78 -39.80
N ASN A 155 2.73 -15.55 -40.12
CA ASN A 155 3.70 -14.79 -39.34
C ASN A 155 3.06 -14.32 -38.03
N LYS A 156 3.34 -15.02 -36.92
CA LYS A 156 2.86 -14.65 -35.58
C LYS A 156 3.71 -13.56 -34.95
N THR A 157 3.08 -12.48 -34.51
CA THR A 157 3.72 -11.29 -33.95
C THR A 157 3.07 -10.87 -32.64
N GLY A 158 3.86 -10.25 -31.76
CA GLY A 158 3.35 -9.55 -30.57
C GLY A 158 3.24 -8.04 -30.79
N VAL A 159 3.65 -7.54 -31.96
CA VAL A 159 3.70 -6.11 -32.29
C VAL A 159 2.35 -5.66 -32.85
N ARG A 160 1.85 -4.53 -32.35
CA ARG A 160 0.60 -3.90 -32.80
C ARG A 160 0.88 -2.51 -33.37
N CYS A 161 0.19 -2.15 -34.44
CA CYS A 161 0.22 -0.80 -35.00
C CYS A 161 -0.34 0.20 -33.96
N LYS A 162 0.38 1.30 -33.70
CA LYS A 162 -0.08 2.33 -32.75
C LYS A 162 -1.42 2.95 -33.14
N LYS A 163 -1.65 3.17 -34.44
CA LYS A 163 -2.83 3.86 -34.96
C LYS A 163 -4.08 2.98 -35.02
N CYS A 164 -3.97 1.75 -35.50
CA CYS A 164 -5.13 0.87 -35.73
C CYS A 164 -5.16 -0.40 -34.86
N GLN A 165 -4.18 -0.59 -33.96
CA GLN A 165 -4.07 -1.72 -33.03
C GLN A 165 -4.04 -3.12 -33.69
N LYS A 166 -3.84 -3.17 -35.00
CA LYS A 166 -3.69 -4.39 -35.80
C LYS A 166 -2.35 -5.08 -35.54
N TYR A 167 -2.33 -6.42 -35.52
CA TYR A 167 -1.10 -7.21 -35.38
C TYR A 167 -0.30 -7.20 -36.68
N ILE A 168 0.97 -6.76 -36.61
CA ILE A 168 1.86 -6.59 -37.77
C ILE A 168 3.20 -7.30 -37.56
N CYS A 169 3.69 -8.02 -38.58
CA CYS A 169 5.00 -8.65 -38.54
C CYS A 169 6.11 -7.62 -38.82
N LYS A 170 7.37 -8.03 -38.65
CA LYS A 170 8.53 -7.15 -38.90
C LYS A 170 8.58 -6.65 -40.34
N ASP A 171 8.20 -7.47 -41.32
CA ASP A 171 8.18 -7.09 -42.75
C ASP A 171 7.14 -6.01 -43.07
N HIS A 172 6.05 -5.96 -42.28
CA HIS A 172 4.99 -4.95 -42.40
C HIS A 172 5.10 -3.86 -41.33
N THR A 173 6.28 -3.70 -40.71
CA THR A 173 6.56 -2.64 -39.74
C THR A 173 7.63 -1.73 -40.31
N GLN A 174 7.39 -0.42 -40.23
CA GLN A 174 8.41 0.58 -40.55
C GLN A 174 8.96 1.19 -39.26
N SER A 175 10.28 1.21 -39.12
CA SER A 175 10.97 1.83 -37.99
C SER A 175 11.22 3.31 -38.27
N TYR A 176 10.73 4.17 -37.40
CA TYR A 176 10.99 5.62 -37.43
C TYR A 176 11.80 6.03 -36.21
N CYS A 177 12.65 7.05 -36.33
CA CYS A 177 13.25 7.70 -35.18
C CYS A 177 12.20 8.58 -34.46
N ASN A 178 12.47 8.96 -33.22
CA ASN A 178 11.51 9.73 -32.41
C ASN A 178 11.12 11.08 -33.04
N LEU A 179 11.99 11.68 -33.85
CA LEU A 179 11.71 12.93 -34.56
C LEU A 179 10.76 12.73 -35.75
N CYS A 180 10.91 11.64 -36.51
CA CYS A 180 10.03 11.34 -37.66
C CYS A 180 8.69 10.74 -37.24
N ALA A 181 8.56 10.26 -36.01
CA ALA A 181 7.32 9.68 -35.50
C ALA A 181 6.27 10.76 -35.11
N GLU A 182 6.68 12.00 -34.91
CA GLU A 182 5.78 13.13 -34.58
C GLU A 182 5.10 13.74 -35.82
N GLU A 183 5.52 13.36 -37.03
CA GLU A 183 5.01 13.90 -38.30
C GLU A 183 3.98 12.97 -39.02
N ILE A 184 3.59 11.83 -38.43
CA ILE A 184 2.71 10.79 -39.03
C ILE A 184 1.42 10.57 -38.22
#